data_AF-A0A8B3NKI0-F1
#
_entry.id   AF-A0A8B3NKI0-F1
#
_cell.length_a   1.000
_cell.length_b   1.000
_cell.length_c   1.000
_cell.angle_alpha   90.00
_cell.angle_beta   90.00
_cell.angle_gamma   90.00
#
_symmetry.space_group_name_H-M   'P 1'
#
loop_
_entity.id
_entity.type
_entity.pdbx_description
1 polymer ?
#
loop_
_entity_poly.entity_id
_entity_poly.type
_entity_poly.pdbx_seq_one_letter_code
_entity_poly.pdbx_strand_id
1 'polypeptide(L)'
;MKEAILARYDATLRGLGRKDRLRTLAPRAGLDFSSNDYIGLAASKRLGEAVAAAIARGTPVGATGSRLLRGNAPEHEQLEADAAAFFGAERALFFGSGYIANFALLTALPQKGDLLVLDELAHASMHEGAQAGRAEFKLAAHNDVDAVEDAITRWRAEGGMGRVWIAFESLYSMDGDRAPMESLVALADRYQAFIVVDEAHATGVWGP
;
A
#
# COMPACT_ATOMS: atom_id res chain seq x y z
N MET A 1 39.49 -10.50 -8.15
CA MET A 1 38.26 -11.34 -8.05
C MET A 1 37.06 -10.55 -7.51
N LYS A 2 37.15 -9.87 -6.36
CA LYS A 2 36.09 -8.94 -5.88
C LYS A 2 35.80 -7.80 -6.87
N GLU A 3 36.83 -7.20 -7.46
CA GLU A 3 36.69 -6.14 -8.48
C GLU A 3 35.93 -6.62 -9.74
N ALA A 4 36.14 -7.87 -10.15
CA ALA A 4 35.43 -8.43 -11.31
C ALA A 4 33.93 -8.62 -11.05
N ILE A 5 33.54 -8.94 -9.81
CA ILE A 5 32.12 -9.07 -9.40
C ILE A 5 31.44 -7.70 -9.38
N LEU A 6 32.14 -6.66 -8.93
CA LEU A 6 31.58 -5.32 -8.80
C LEU A 6 31.55 -4.52 -10.11
N ALA A 7 32.40 -4.88 -11.09
CA ALA A 7 32.57 -4.13 -12.34
C ALA A 7 31.26 -3.81 -13.09
N ARG A 8 30.29 -4.74 -13.09
CA ARG A 8 28.96 -4.53 -13.69
C ARG A 8 28.16 -3.45 -12.96
N TYR A 9 28.17 -3.48 -11.64
CA TYR A 9 27.45 -2.50 -10.82
C TYR A 9 28.08 -1.12 -10.98
N ASP A 10 29.41 -1.02 -10.97
CA ASP A 10 30.11 0.25 -11.19
C ASP A 10 29.82 0.83 -12.58
N ALA A 11 29.81 -0.01 -13.62
CA ALA A 11 29.44 0.41 -14.97
C ALA A 11 27.99 0.94 -15.01
N THR A 12 27.08 0.31 -14.27
CA THR A 12 25.68 0.74 -14.14
C THR A 12 25.58 2.07 -13.41
N LEU A 13 26.25 2.24 -12.27
CA LEU A 13 26.29 3.48 -11.49
C LEU A 13 26.87 4.64 -12.32
N ARG A 14 27.97 4.42 -13.04
CA ARG A 14 28.52 5.40 -14.00
C ARG A 14 27.52 5.72 -15.13
N GLY A 15 26.76 4.73 -15.57
CA GLY A 15 25.69 4.92 -16.55
C GLY A 15 24.53 5.78 -16.03
N LEU A 16 24.13 5.59 -14.76
CA LEU A 16 23.13 6.43 -14.10
C LEU A 16 23.65 7.86 -13.89
N GLY A 17 24.90 8.02 -13.46
CA GLY A 17 25.54 9.33 -13.30
C GLY A 17 25.60 10.12 -14.61
N ARG A 18 25.97 9.47 -15.72
CA ARG A 18 25.97 10.11 -17.06
C ARG A 18 24.59 10.53 -17.58
N LYS A 19 23.52 10.05 -16.95
CA LYS A 19 22.13 10.34 -17.31
C LYS A 19 21.42 11.20 -16.26
N ASP A 20 22.15 11.72 -15.27
CA ASP A 20 21.60 12.47 -14.13
C ASP A 20 20.50 11.72 -13.35
N ARG A 21 20.62 10.38 -13.28
CA ARG A 21 19.69 9.49 -12.56
C ARG A 21 20.33 8.82 -11.35
N LEU A 22 21.56 9.19 -11.00
CA LEU A 22 22.20 8.69 -9.79
C LEU A 22 21.59 9.37 -8.57
N ARG A 23 21.02 8.58 -7.66
CA ARG A 23 20.40 9.07 -6.43
C ARG A 23 21.39 8.94 -5.27
N THR A 24 21.42 9.95 -4.40
CA THR A 24 22.20 9.95 -3.16
C THR A 24 21.30 10.39 -2.01
N LEU A 25 21.57 9.88 -0.81
CA LEU A 25 20.89 10.35 0.40
C LEU A 25 21.46 11.71 0.80
N ALA A 26 20.59 12.64 1.18
CA ALA A 26 20.95 13.96 1.65
C ALA A 26 20.44 14.18 3.08
N PRO A 27 21.19 14.91 3.93
CA PRO A 27 20.66 15.35 5.22
C PRO A 27 19.48 16.30 5.03
N ARG A 28 18.59 16.35 6.03
CA ARG A 28 17.48 17.31 6.05
C ARG A 28 18.03 18.74 6.17
N ALA A 29 17.62 19.63 5.27
CA ALA A 29 18.00 21.04 5.29
C ALA A 29 16.92 21.89 4.61
N GLY A 30 16.78 23.16 5.03
CA GLY A 30 15.84 24.11 4.45
C GLY A 30 14.39 23.91 4.90
N LEU A 31 13.47 24.51 4.14
CA LEU A 31 12.02 24.31 4.29
C LEU A 31 11.61 23.03 3.58
N ASP A 32 10.75 22.24 4.21
CA ASP A 32 10.28 20.96 3.69
C ASP A 32 8.98 21.14 2.88
N PHE A 33 9.06 20.85 1.59
CA PHE A 33 7.94 20.85 0.65
C PHE A 33 7.79 19.50 -0.05
N SER A 34 8.41 18.44 0.47
CA SER A 34 8.46 17.12 -0.19
C SER A 34 8.13 15.94 0.73
N SER A 35 8.01 16.15 2.04
CA SER A 35 7.55 15.08 2.94
C SER A 35 6.05 14.83 2.87
N ASN A 36 5.66 13.63 3.29
CA ASN A 36 4.27 13.20 3.40
C ASN A 36 3.69 13.42 4.81
N ASP A 37 4.29 14.30 5.63
CA ASP A 37 3.71 14.67 6.94
C ASP A 37 2.60 15.73 6.74
N TYR A 38 1.56 15.36 5.99
CA TYR A 38 0.55 16.28 5.45
C TYR A 38 -0.13 17.16 6.50
N ILE A 39 -0.29 16.62 7.72
CA ILE A 39 -0.95 17.30 8.84
C ILE A 39 0.02 17.62 10.00
N GLY A 40 1.33 17.53 9.77
CA GLY A 40 2.36 17.99 10.70
C GLY A 40 2.45 17.20 12.01
N LEU A 41 2.09 15.91 12.00
CA LEU A 41 2.07 15.09 13.21
C LEU A 41 3.46 14.66 13.67
N ALA A 42 4.47 14.65 12.79
CA ALA A 42 5.82 14.20 13.15
C ALA A 42 6.45 15.07 14.26
N ALA A 43 6.07 16.35 14.35
CA ALA A 43 6.54 17.29 15.38
C ALA A 43 5.54 17.49 16.53
N SER A 44 4.47 16.69 16.60
CA SER A 44 3.40 16.85 17.60
C SER A 44 3.89 16.56 19.02
N LYS A 45 3.93 17.60 19.86
CA LYS A 45 4.25 17.47 21.30
C LYS A 45 3.32 16.50 22.01
N ARG A 46 2.02 16.55 21.68
CA ARG A 46 1.00 15.67 22.25
C ARG A 46 1.29 14.19 21.96
N LEU A 47 1.69 13.86 20.72
CA LEU A 47 2.05 12.48 20.37
C LEU A 47 3.34 12.04 21.07
N GLY A 48 4.35 12.92 21.12
CA GLY A 48 5.58 12.64 21.86
C GLY A 48 5.34 12.36 23.35
N GLU A 49 4.48 13.15 24.00
CA GLU A 49 4.07 12.95 25.39
C GLU A 49 3.29 11.64 25.58
N ALA A 50 2.40 11.29 24.64
CA ALA A 50 1.65 10.02 24.69
C ALA A 50 2.57 8.79 24.61
N VAL A 51 3.56 8.82 23.71
CA VAL A 51 4.58 7.75 23.59
C VAL A 51 5.40 7.64 24.88
N ALA A 52 5.91 8.77 25.40
CA ALA A 52 6.68 8.78 26.64
C ALA A 52 5.87 8.24 27.83
N ALA A 53 4.60 8.62 27.93
CA ALA A 53 3.69 8.14 28.97
C ALA A 53 3.38 6.65 28.84
N ALA A 54 3.23 6.11 27.62
CA ALA A 54 3.02 4.68 27.40
C ALA A 54 4.23 3.85 27.90
N ILE A 55 5.45 4.27 27.53
CA ILE A 55 6.68 3.64 28.00
C ILE A 55 6.79 3.72 29.54
N ALA A 56 6.50 4.88 30.13
CA ALA A 56 6.53 5.06 31.58
C ALA A 56 5.52 4.17 32.33
N ARG A 57 4.40 3.80 31.69
CA ARG A 57 3.41 2.86 32.23
C ARG A 57 3.77 1.38 32.01
N GLY A 58 4.89 1.10 31.34
CA GLY A 58 5.40 -0.26 31.16
C GLY A 58 5.13 -0.88 29.80
N THR A 59 4.64 -0.13 28.80
CA THR A 59 4.57 -0.64 27.42
C THR A 59 5.99 -1.00 26.94
N PRO A 60 6.25 -2.25 26.54
CA PRO A 60 7.57 -2.66 26.08
C PRO A 60 7.98 -1.93 24.80
N VAL A 61 9.25 -1.54 24.72
CA VAL A 61 9.81 -0.89 23.51
C VAL A 61 9.88 -1.84 22.30
N GLY A 62 9.88 -3.16 22.54
CA GLY A 62 9.90 -4.17 21.49
C GLY A 62 9.02 -5.36 21.82
N ALA A 63 8.44 -5.95 20.78
CA ALA A 63 7.54 -7.10 20.89
C ALA A 63 8.26 -8.43 21.16
N THR A 64 9.57 -8.53 20.88
CA THR A 64 10.41 -9.75 21.05
C THR A 64 9.99 -10.99 20.24
N GLY A 65 8.92 -10.90 19.46
CA GLY A 65 8.43 -11.98 18.60
C GLY A 65 7.38 -11.49 17.61
N SER A 66 6.93 -12.38 16.73
CA SER A 66 5.78 -12.12 15.87
C SER A 66 4.48 -12.12 16.69
N ARG A 67 3.40 -11.58 16.12
CA ARG A 67 2.08 -11.51 16.77
C ARG A 67 1.64 -12.87 17.33
N LEU A 68 1.79 -13.94 16.54
CA LEU A 68 1.44 -15.31 16.97
C LEU A 68 2.44 -15.93 17.95
N LEU A 69 3.68 -15.43 18.01
CA LEU A 69 4.75 -15.93 18.88
C LEU A 69 5.06 -14.94 20.00
N ARG A 70 4.07 -14.70 20.87
CA ARG A 70 4.16 -13.84 22.08
C ARG A 70 4.41 -12.34 21.82
N GLY A 71 4.51 -11.90 20.57
CA GLY A 71 4.72 -10.48 20.23
C GLY A 71 3.46 -9.63 20.19
N ASN A 72 2.27 -10.22 20.36
CA ASN A 72 1.02 -9.47 20.38
C ASN A 72 0.76 -8.84 21.75
N ALA A 73 1.09 -7.56 21.89
CA ALA A 73 0.82 -6.78 23.10
C ALA A 73 -0.61 -6.19 23.08
N PRO A 74 -1.24 -5.95 24.25
CA PRO A 74 -2.58 -5.34 24.34
C PRO A 74 -2.73 -4.04 23.56
N GLU A 75 -1.67 -3.25 23.44
CA GLU A 75 -1.64 -2.00 22.68
C GLU A 75 -1.89 -2.22 21.17
N HIS A 76 -1.52 -3.37 20.60
CA HIS A 76 -1.81 -3.68 19.19
C HIS A 76 -3.30 -3.93 18.99
N GLU A 77 -3.92 -4.71 19.88
CA GLU A 77 -5.36 -5.00 19.83
C GLU A 77 -6.18 -3.72 20.05
N GLN A 78 -5.76 -2.86 20.97
CA GLN A 78 -6.41 -1.57 21.19
C GLN A 78 -6.29 -0.66 19.95
N LEU A 79 -5.10 -0.57 19.36
CA LEU A 79 -4.88 0.19 18.13
C LEU A 79 -5.75 -0.31 16.98
N GLU A 80 -5.88 -1.63 16.81
CA GLU A 80 -6.72 -2.23 15.77
C GLU A 80 -8.22 -2.03 16.04
N ALA A 81 -8.65 -2.08 17.30
CA ALA A 81 -10.03 -1.76 17.68
C ALA A 81 -10.36 -0.29 17.41
N ASP A 82 -9.47 0.64 17.80
CA ASP A 82 -9.62 2.07 17.56
C ASP A 82 -9.62 2.38 16.06
N ALA A 83 -8.74 1.74 15.28
CA ALA A 83 -8.70 1.88 13.83
C ALA A 83 -9.99 1.35 13.18
N ALA A 84 -10.46 0.16 13.57
CA ALA A 84 -11.72 -0.39 13.05
C ALA A 84 -12.90 0.55 13.33
N ALA A 85 -12.97 1.12 14.54
CA ALA A 85 -13.98 2.12 14.89
C ALA A 85 -13.84 3.41 14.07
N PHE A 86 -12.62 3.91 13.89
CA PHE A 86 -12.35 5.13 13.12
C PHE A 86 -12.76 5.00 11.65
N PHE A 87 -12.42 3.87 11.02
CA PHE A 87 -12.73 3.61 9.61
C PHE A 87 -14.14 3.03 9.39
N GLY A 88 -14.91 2.78 10.45
CA GLY A 88 -16.22 2.13 10.34
C GLY A 88 -16.15 0.69 9.80
N ALA A 89 -15.03 0.00 10.01
CA ALA A 89 -14.78 -1.36 9.55
C ALA A 89 -15.06 -2.39 10.65
N GLU A 90 -15.36 -3.63 10.28
CA GLU A 90 -15.57 -4.70 11.25
C GLU A 90 -14.28 -5.05 12.01
N ARG A 91 -13.13 -5.00 11.34
CA ARG A 91 -11.80 -5.35 11.87
C ARG A 91 -10.73 -4.50 11.18
N ALA A 92 -9.60 -4.32 11.87
CA ALA A 92 -8.38 -3.78 11.30
C ALA A 92 -7.20 -4.69 11.67
N LEU A 93 -6.13 -4.65 10.86
CA LEU A 93 -4.90 -5.38 11.11
C LEU A 93 -3.70 -4.48 10.81
N PHE A 94 -2.84 -4.27 11.79
CA PHE A 94 -1.65 -3.43 11.68
C PHE A 94 -0.43 -4.20 11.17
N PHE A 95 0.28 -3.57 10.25
CA PHE A 95 1.58 -4.01 9.72
C PHE A 95 2.65 -2.95 9.99
N GLY A 96 3.92 -3.33 9.92
CA GLY A 96 5.04 -2.41 10.14
C GLY A 96 5.17 -1.30 9.09
N SER A 97 4.51 -1.42 7.94
CA SER A 97 4.39 -0.38 6.92
C SER A 97 3.20 -0.65 5.99
N GLY A 98 2.69 0.38 5.33
CA GLY A 98 1.67 0.25 4.28
C GLY A 98 2.14 -0.61 3.10
N TYR A 99 3.44 -0.56 2.78
CA TYR A 99 4.03 -1.44 1.78
C TYR A 99 3.80 -2.93 2.11
N ILE A 100 4.10 -3.34 3.36
CA ILE A 100 3.93 -4.74 3.78
C ILE A 100 2.45 -5.10 3.83
N ALA A 101 1.57 -4.16 4.22
CA ALA A 101 0.13 -4.39 4.24
C ALA A 101 -0.41 -4.74 2.83
N ASN A 102 -0.08 -3.94 1.81
CA ASN A 102 -0.48 -4.21 0.42
C ASN A 102 0.09 -5.54 -0.08
N PHE A 103 1.38 -5.78 0.17
CA PHE A 103 2.02 -7.02 -0.23
C PHE A 103 1.35 -8.24 0.41
N ALA A 104 1.09 -8.19 1.72
CA ALA A 104 0.44 -9.26 2.46
C ALA A 104 -1.00 -9.50 1.97
N LEU A 105 -1.78 -8.44 1.75
CA LEU A 105 -3.16 -8.53 1.27
C LEU A 105 -3.21 -9.21 -0.10
N LEU A 106 -2.44 -8.72 -1.07
CA LEU A 106 -2.51 -9.20 -2.46
C LEU A 106 -1.88 -10.58 -2.67
N THR A 107 -0.98 -10.99 -1.77
CA THR A 107 -0.41 -12.35 -1.81
C THR A 107 -1.23 -13.39 -1.05
N ALA A 108 -2.06 -12.95 -0.09
CA ALA A 108 -2.81 -13.84 0.79
C ALA A 108 -4.30 -13.95 0.46
N LEU A 109 -4.95 -12.91 -0.08
CA LEU A 109 -6.40 -12.92 -0.30
C LEU A 109 -6.77 -13.36 -1.73
N PRO A 110 -6.38 -12.67 -2.83
CA PRO A 110 -6.67 -13.16 -4.18
C PRO A 110 -5.99 -14.52 -4.43
N GLN A 111 -6.79 -15.54 -4.79
CA GLN A 111 -6.29 -16.91 -4.94
C GLN A 111 -6.16 -17.35 -6.39
N LYS A 112 -5.52 -18.50 -6.60
CA LYS A 112 -5.47 -19.14 -7.91
C LYS A 112 -6.89 -19.36 -8.45
N GLY A 113 -7.13 -18.88 -9.65
CA GLY A 113 -8.45 -18.94 -10.31
C GLY A 113 -9.28 -17.67 -10.13
N ASP A 114 -8.83 -16.71 -9.32
CA ASP A 114 -9.35 -15.34 -9.27
C ASP A 114 -8.64 -14.44 -10.30
N LEU A 115 -9.25 -13.29 -10.55
CA LEU A 115 -8.68 -12.19 -11.33
C LEU A 115 -8.46 -10.97 -10.42
N LEU A 116 -7.27 -10.39 -10.48
CA LEU A 116 -6.95 -9.07 -9.94
C LEU A 116 -6.76 -8.06 -11.08
N VAL A 117 -7.61 -7.04 -11.13
CA VAL A 117 -7.44 -5.89 -12.03
C VAL A 117 -6.86 -4.74 -11.21
N LEU A 118 -5.66 -4.30 -11.56
CA LEU A 118 -4.90 -3.28 -10.84
C LEU A 118 -4.74 -2.04 -11.73
N ASP A 119 -5.03 -0.85 -11.20
CA ASP A 119 -4.70 0.40 -11.88
C ASP A 119 -3.19 0.51 -12.12
N GLU A 120 -2.78 0.88 -13.34
CA GLU A 120 -1.36 0.88 -13.73
C GLU A 120 -0.48 1.89 -12.97
N LEU A 121 -1.07 2.91 -12.34
CA LEU A 121 -0.35 3.92 -11.55
C LEU A 121 -0.45 3.68 -10.03
N ALA A 122 -1.05 2.57 -9.61
CA ALA A 122 -1.10 2.21 -8.21
C ALA A 122 0.32 2.01 -7.62
N HIS A 123 0.43 2.11 -6.30
CA HIS A 123 1.71 2.16 -5.63
C HIS A 123 2.52 0.88 -5.89
N ALA A 124 3.85 1.01 -5.93
CA ALA A 124 4.76 -0.10 -6.23
C ALA A 124 4.53 -1.33 -5.33
N SER A 125 4.11 -1.13 -4.08
CA SER A 125 3.76 -2.23 -3.17
C SER A 125 2.58 -3.07 -3.66
N MET A 126 1.61 -2.46 -4.35
CA MET A 126 0.48 -3.16 -4.93
C MET A 126 0.91 -3.96 -6.16
N HIS A 127 1.74 -3.39 -7.04
CA HIS A 127 2.31 -4.11 -8.17
C HIS A 127 3.14 -5.31 -7.72
N GLU A 128 4.02 -5.14 -6.73
CA GLU A 128 4.87 -6.22 -6.23
C GLU A 128 4.05 -7.29 -5.51
N GLY A 129 3.00 -6.91 -4.77
CA GLY A 129 2.05 -7.83 -4.17
C GLY A 129 1.26 -8.63 -5.21
N ALA A 130 0.72 -7.97 -6.24
CA ALA A 130 0.02 -8.60 -7.35
C ALA A 130 0.92 -9.60 -8.10
N GLN A 131 2.15 -9.18 -8.39
CA GLN A 131 3.14 -10.00 -9.11
C GLN A 131 3.59 -11.23 -8.30
N ALA A 132 3.70 -11.11 -6.98
CA ALA A 132 4.04 -12.21 -6.08
C ALA A 132 2.83 -13.08 -5.70
N GLY A 133 1.61 -12.61 -5.98
CA GLY A 133 0.35 -13.25 -5.65
C GLY A 133 0.05 -14.50 -6.47
N ARG A 134 -1.10 -15.12 -6.18
CA ARG A 134 -1.53 -16.40 -6.80
C ARG A 134 -2.61 -16.22 -7.86
N ALA A 135 -3.34 -15.11 -7.81
CA ALA A 135 -4.35 -14.79 -8.80
C ALA A 135 -3.71 -14.42 -10.15
N GLU A 136 -4.47 -14.58 -11.22
CA GLU A 136 -4.12 -13.91 -12.47
C GLU A 136 -4.28 -12.40 -12.24
N PHE A 137 -3.33 -11.59 -12.68
CA PHE A 137 -3.48 -10.14 -12.60
C PHE A 137 -3.34 -9.47 -13.97
N LYS A 138 -4.10 -8.39 -14.16
CA LYS A 138 -4.07 -7.51 -15.34
C LYS A 138 -3.94 -6.07 -14.88
N LEU A 139 -3.23 -5.27 -15.65
CA LEU A 139 -3.23 -3.82 -15.50
C LEU A 139 -4.39 -3.23 -16.29
N ALA A 140 -5.10 -2.29 -15.69
CA ALA A 140 -6.03 -1.41 -16.37
C ALA A 140 -5.37 -0.04 -16.55
N ALA A 141 -5.70 0.63 -17.66
CA ALA A 141 -5.27 2.00 -17.88
C ALA A 141 -5.76 2.89 -16.74
N HIS A 142 -4.95 3.87 -16.36
CA HIS A 142 -5.19 4.69 -15.19
C HIS A 142 -6.56 5.38 -15.21
N ASN A 143 -7.34 5.22 -14.14
CA ASN A 143 -8.71 5.76 -13.98
C ASN A 143 -9.69 5.35 -15.09
N ASP A 144 -9.39 4.31 -15.87
CA ASP A 144 -10.23 3.83 -16.97
C ASP A 144 -11.13 2.69 -16.52
N VAL A 145 -12.37 3.04 -16.17
CA VAL A 145 -13.39 2.08 -15.72
C VAL A 145 -13.77 1.08 -16.83
N ASP A 146 -13.75 1.52 -18.09
CA ASP A 146 -14.06 0.67 -19.23
C ASP A 146 -12.94 -0.37 -19.42
N ALA A 147 -11.68 0.02 -19.25
CA ALA A 147 -10.55 -0.92 -19.27
C ALA A 147 -10.65 -1.97 -18.15
N VAL A 148 -11.16 -1.60 -16.98
CA VAL A 148 -11.45 -2.55 -15.89
C VAL A 148 -12.56 -3.52 -16.30
N GLU A 149 -13.67 -3.02 -16.85
CA GLU A 149 -14.79 -3.85 -17.30
C GLU A 149 -14.38 -4.79 -18.45
N ASP A 150 -13.58 -4.31 -19.41
CA ASP A 150 -13.03 -5.09 -20.52
C ASP A 150 -12.13 -6.24 -20.02
N ALA A 151 -11.27 -5.98 -19.03
CA ALA A 151 -10.43 -7.01 -18.44
C ALA A 151 -11.28 -8.11 -17.78
N ILE A 152 -12.35 -7.72 -17.07
CA ILE A 152 -13.27 -8.65 -16.40
C ILE A 152 -14.03 -9.48 -17.44
N THR A 153 -14.66 -8.83 -18.42
CA THR A 153 -15.51 -9.50 -19.42
C THR A 153 -14.70 -10.47 -20.28
N ARG A 154 -13.50 -10.06 -20.70
CA ARG A 154 -12.59 -10.93 -21.44
C ARG A 154 -12.19 -12.16 -20.63
N TRP A 155 -11.79 -11.96 -19.38
CA TRP A 155 -11.39 -13.07 -18.51
C TRP A 155 -12.56 -14.05 -18.27
N ARG A 156 -13.80 -13.55 -18.11
CA ARG A 156 -15.00 -14.39 -18.05
C ARG A 156 -15.22 -15.18 -19.35
N ALA A 157 -15.06 -14.53 -20.51
CA ALA A 157 -15.20 -15.17 -21.81
C ALA A 157 -14.14 -16.27 -22.04
N GLU A 158 -12.95 -16.11 -21.46
CA GLU A 158 -11.86 -17.10 -21.47
C GLU A 158 -12.07 -18.23 -20.44
N GLY A 159 -13.21 -18.26 -19.73
CA GLY A 159 -13.59 -19.31 -18.79
C GLY A 159 -13.26 -19.03 -17.32
N GLY A 160 -12.92 -17.79 -16.97
CA GLY A 160 -12.66 -17.37 -15.59
C GLY A 160 -13.88 -17.53 -14.69
N MET A 161 -13.79 -18.35 -13.64
CA MET A 161 -14.90 -18.65 -12.72
C MET A 161 -14.73 -18.12 -11.29
N GLY A 162 -13.53 -17.68 -10.90
CA GLY A 162 -13.25 -17.19 -9.54
C GLY A 162 -13.80 -15.79 -9.26
N ARG A 163 -13.32 -15.19 -8.19
CA ARG A 163 -13.66 -13.82 -7.80
C ARG A 163 -12.82 -12.80 -8.56
N VAL A 164 -13.41 -11.64 -8.79
CA VAL A 164 -12.71 -10.47 -9.31
C VAL A 164 -12.32 -9.60 -8.13
N TRP A 165 -11.12 -9.04 -8.19
CA TRP A 165 -10.59 -8.04 -7.27
C TRP A 165 -10.22 -6.81 -8.10
N ILE A 166 -10.76 -5.65 -7.77
CA ILE A 166 -10.43 -4.37 -8.40
C ILE A 166 -9.61 -3.57 -7.40
N ALA A 167 -8.38 -3.24 -7.75
CA ALA A 167 -7.42 -2.62 -6.83
C ALA A 167 -6.89 -1.30 -7.39
N PHE A 168 -6.94 -0.23 -6.57
CA PHE A 168 -6.58 1.13 -6.98
C PHE A 168 -6.23 2.02 -5.77
N GLU A 169 -5.69 3.22 -6.02
CA GLU A 169 -5.49 4.25 -4.99
C GLU A 169 -6.67 5.23 -4.98
N SER A 170 -7.12 5.65 -3.80
CA SER A 170 -8.13 6.72 -3.69
C SER A 170 -7.60 8.07 -4.18
N LEU A 171 -6.34 8.36 -3.86
CA LEU A 171 -5.60 9.56 -4.23
C LEU A 171 -4.18 9.16 -4.63
N TYR A 172 -3.82 9.37 -5.90
CA TYR A 172 -2.54 8.89 -6.44
C TYR A 172 -1.39 9.81 -6.06
N SER A 173 -0.31 9.20 -5.55
CA SER A 173 0.83 9.91 -4.94
C SER A 173 1.54 10.92 -5.84
N MET A 174 1.63 10.65 -7.15
CA MET A 174 2.47 11.43 -8.08
C MET A 174 1.72 12.61 -8.70
N ASP A 175 0.51 12.35 -9.22
CA ASP A 175 -0.28 13.35 -9.95
C ASP A 175 -1.33 14.03 -9.04
N GLY A 176 -1.62 13.46 -7.86
CA GLY A 176 -2.57 14.01 -6.89
C GLY A 176 -4.02 13.97 -7.36
N ASP A 177 -4.31 13.17 -8.38
CA ASP A 177 -5.64 12.93 -8.91
C ASP A 177 -6.32 11.76 -8.19
N ARG A 178 -7.62 11.57 -8.46
CA ARG A 178 -8.50 10.71 -7.66
C ARG A 178 -9.20 9.68 -8.52
N ALA A 179 -9.31 8.46 -7.99
CA ALA A 179 -10.03 7.39 -8.66
C ALA A 179 -11.52 7.71 -8.84
N PRO A 180 -12.14 7.24 -9.95
CA PRO A 180 -13.59 7.32 -10.17
C PRO A 180 -14.33 6.29 -9.30
N MET A 181 -14.27 6.48 -7.98
CA MET A 181 -14.65 5.48 -6.97
C MET A 181 -16.11 5.03 -7.08
N GLU A 182 -17.05 5.94 -7.32
CA GLU A 182 -18.47 5.60 -7.49
C GLU A 182 -18.69 4.62 -8.65
N SER A 183 -18.04 4.88 -9.78
CA SER A 183 -18.10 4.03 -10.97
C SER A 183 -17.45 2.66 -10.74
N LEU A 184 -16.31 2.63 -10.05
CA LEU A 184 -15.61 1.38 -9.72
C LEU A 184 -16.41 0.52 -8.73
N VAL A 185 -17.06 1.14 -7.74
CA VAL A 185 -17.96 0.43 -6.79
C VAL A 185 -19.18 -0.11 -7.52
N ALA A 186 -19.83 0.68 -8.37
CA ALA A 186 -20.97 0.22 -9.17
C ALA A 186 -20.59 -0.93 -10.11
N LEU A 187 -19.37 -0.91 -10.66
CA LEU A 187 -18.83 -2.01 -11.46
C LEU A 187 -18.59 -3.25 -10.59
N ALA A 188 -18.01 -3.08 -9.40
CA ALA A 188 -17.79 -4.19 -8.48
C ALA A 188 -19.09 -4.88 -8.06
N ASP A 189 -20.14 -4.11 -7.76
CA ASP A 189 -21.47 -4.64 -7.45
C ASP A 189 -22.05 -5.47 -8.61
N ARG A 190 -21.91 -4.96 -9.84
CA ARG A 190 -22.40 -5.64 -11.06
C ARG A 190 -21.73 -7.00 -11.28
N TYR A 191 -20.42 -7.09 -11.00
CA TYR A 191 -19.62 -8.30 -11.21
C TYR A 191 -19.40 -9.13 -9.94
N GLN A 192 -20.01 -8.75 -8.82
CA GLN A 192 -19.77 -9.34 -7.50
C GLN A 192 -18.27 -9.44 -7.17
N ALA A 193 -17.55 -8.34 -7.44
CA ALA A 193 -16.12 -8.20 -7.23
C ALA A 193 -15.81 -7.62 -5.84
N PHE A 194 -14.59 -7.88 -5.36
CA PHE A 194 -14.02 -7.16 -4.23
C PHE A 194 -13.37 -5.87 -4.70
N ILE A 195 -13.46 -4.83 -3.87
CA ILE A 195 -12.69 -3.60 -4.00
C ILE A 195 -11.53 -3.61 -3.01
N VAL A 196 -10.34 -3.24 -3.47
CA VAL A 196 -9.16 -2.95 -2.64
C VAL A 196 -8.73 -1.52 -2.91
N VAL A 197 -8.90 -0.63 -1.93
CA VAL A 197 -8.49 0.78 -2.05
C VAL A 197 -7.29 1.03 -1.15
N ASP A 198 -6.22 1.60 -1.71
CA ASP A 198 -5.13 2.18 -0.93
C ASP A 198 -5.42 3.67 -0.66
N GLU A 199 -5.39 4.04 0.63
CA GLU A 199 -5.72 5.37 1.16
C GLU A 199 -4.51 6.02 1.86
N ALA A 200 -3.28 5.62 1.53
CA ALA A 200 -2.05 6.16 2.12
C ALA A 200 -1.90 7.68 2.01
N HIS A 201 -2.40 8.27 0.92
CA HIS A 201 -2.34 9.71 0.66
C HIS A 201 -3.64 10.46 1.01
N ALA A 202 -4.73 9.75 1.33
CA ALA A 202 -6.03 10.33 1.61
C ALA A 202 -6.37 10.38 3.12
N THR A 203 -6.00 9.34 3.86
CA THR A 203 -6.36 9.17 5.28
C THR A 203 -5.90 10.38 6.12
N GLY A 204 -6.85 11.03 6.79
CA GLY A 204 -6.59 12.18 7.66
C GLY A 204 -6.42 13.52 6.93
N VAL A 205 -6.46 13.52 5.58
CA VAL A 205 -6.41 14.72 4.73
C VAL A 205 -7.76 14.95 4.06
N TRP A 206 -8.39 13.88 3.57
CA TRP A 206 -9.68 13.89 2.90
C TRP A 206 -10.74 13.13 3.71
N GLY A 207 -11.99 13.56 3.58
CA GLY A 207 -13.11 13.09 4.40
C GLY A 207 -13.64 14.17 5.34
N PRO A 208 -14.81 13.94 5.98
CA PRO A 208 -15.41 14.87 6.95
C PRO A 208 -14.61 14.99 8.27
#